data_AF-A0A924YJI8-F1
#
_entry.id   AF-A0A924YJI8-F1
#
_cell.length_a   1.000
_cell.length_b   1.000
_cell.length_c   1.000
_cell.angle_alpha   90.00
_cell.angle_beta   90.00
_cell.angle_gamma   90.00
#
_symmetry.space_group_name_H-M   'P 1'
#
loop_
_entity.id
_entity.type
_entity.pdbx_description
1 polymer ?
#
loop_
_entity_poly.entity_id
_entity_poly.type
_entity_poly.pdbx_seq_one_letter_code
_entity_poly.pdbx_strand_id
1 'polypeptide(L)'
;RLIPVDDRTASRMLLIVKAILGVYIIDTVLVEFGRAIYVPLVVTVAQSFITNMVTAALLMALLLTPFVPQTGPLRAVNGLDHLNVNPVSRHAPLWIKLPLWLLSLGLIGTSMVGYVALGRFISQQIVLTGTVLAVAGLFYLAVRAVTRERAGQRSRVGAVLENRFGLDGARQGQLAKLGEIGASLTLVMLALPLLLLQWGFAGADIRDWAKALFFGFEVGQFKISLVRILIGIVLFTALLFFTRMIQRWLRDRAQGKMDPGVANSVETAVGYVGIGLAALISVSYAGFDITSLAIVAGALSVGIGFGLQSIVNNFVSGLILLVERPIKVGDWIVVGDQQGNVRRISVRSTEIETFDRASLIVPNSELVSGRVLNWTHRNVLGRMVIKISTDLRAEPNEVVGILEKVATEEKRVVPIPAPIATLELVTLDHLEFTLRVTLADVNTGLRVKSDMQIAIFKRLRDAGIMIVAPAAAAGTIPGALPNGVAQTA
;
A
#
# COMPACT_ATOMS: atom_id res chain seq x y z
N ARG A 1 11.17 18.85 46.33
CA ARG A 1 10.11 19.87 46.59
C ARG A 1 9.13 19.85 45.43
N LEU A 2 7.84 20.04 45.69
CA LEU A 2 6.77 19.84 44.69
C LEU A 2 6.61 21.03 43.74
N ILE A 3 6.91 22.25 44.22
CA ILE A 3 6.94 23.50 43.45
C ILE A 3 8.32 24.13 43.67
N PRO A 4 8.98 24.71 42.64
CA PRO A 4 10.32 25.29 42.75
C PRO A 4 10.34 26.62 43.51
N VAL A 5 9.79 26.65 44.74
CA VAL A 5 9.72 27.83 45.62
C VAL A 5 10.69 27.71 46.80
N ASP A 6 11.23 28.82 47.28
CA ASP A 6 12.07 28.89 48.48
C ASP A 6 11.33 28.42 49.76
N ASP A 7 12.08 28.06 50.80
CA ASP A 7 11.52 27.46 52.02
C ASP A 7 10.58 28.37 52.79
N ARG A 8 10.88 29.67 52.82
CA ARG A 8 10.08 30.63 53.59
C ARG A 8 8.73 30.83 52.93
N THR A 9 8.71 30.99 51.60
CA THR A 9 7.46 31.10 50.85
C THR A 9 6.67 29.80 50.89
N ALA A 10 7.32 28.64 50.73
CA ALA A 10 6.66 27.34 50.81
C ALA A 10 5.98 27.10 52.17
N SER A 11 6.67 27.43 53.26
CA SER A 11 6.13 27.30 54.62
C SER A 11 4.94 28.24 54.86
N ARG A 12 5.02 29.49 54.35
CA ARG A 12 3.92 30.45 54.41
C ARG A 12 2.70 29.99 53.60
N MET A 13 2.90 29.53 52.37
CA MET A 13 1.82 28.99 51.53
C MET A 13 1.15 27.79 52.20
N LEU A 14 1.94 26.87 52.78
CA LEU A 14 1.41 25.70 53.48
C LEU A 14 0.58 26.09 54.72
N LEU A 15 1.04 27.08 55.49
CA LEU A 15 0.31 27.59 56.64
C LEU A 15 -1.04 28.18 56.23
N ILE A 16 -1.07 28.99 55.16
CA ILE A 16 -2.30 29.60 54.64
C ILE A 16 -3.25 28.52 54.10
N VAL A 17 -2.76 27.55 53.33
CA VAL A 17 -3.58 26.44 52.83
C VAL A 17 -4.16 25.59 53.97
N LYS A 18 -3.38 25.31 55.02
CA LYS A 18 -3.87 24.64 56.23
C LYS A 18 -4.94 25.47 56.95
N ALA A 19 -4.78 26.79 57.01
CA ALA A 19 -5.78 27.69 57.59
C ALA A 19 -7.08 27.68 56.78
N ILE A 20 -7.02 27.74 55.44
CA ILE A 20 -8.19 27.64 54.56
C ILE A 20 -8.92 26.30 54.79
N LEU A 21 -8.16 25.20 54.83
CA LEU A 21 -8.73 23.87 55.09
C LEU A 21 -9.36 23.79 56.50
N GLY A 22 -8.72 24.39 57.51
CA GLY A 22 -9.26 24.47 58.87
C GLY A 22 -10.57 25.24 58.93
N VAL A 23 -10.67 26.39 58.26
CA VAL A 23 -11.91 27.18 58.15
C VAL A 23 -13.01 26.37 57.47
N TYR A 24 -12.70 25.65 56.39
CA TYR A 24 -13.66 24.77 55.70
C TYR A 24 -14.17 23.63 56.59
N ILE A 25 -13.27 22.96 57.33
CA ILE A 25 -13.64 21.86 58.24
C ILE A 25 -14.55 22.40 59.35
N ILE A 26 -14.16 23.52 59.98
CA ILE A 26 -14.95 24.15 61.04
C ILE A 26 -16.32 24.57 60.52
N ASP A 27 -16.40 25.23 59.35
CA ASP A 27 -17.66 25.61 58.73
C ASP A 27 -18.57 24.40 58.50
N THR A 28 -18.02 23.33 57.93
CA THR A 28 -18.76 22.10 57.61
C THR A 28 -19.29 21.45 58.88
N VAL A 29 -18.45 21.30 59.91
CA VAL A 29 -18.85 20.72 61.21
C VAL A 29 -19.92 21.56 61.88
N LEU A 30 -19.75 22.89 61.94
CA LEU A 30 -20.71 23.78 62.57
C LEU A 30 -22.06 23.78 61.86
N VAL A 31 -22.08 23.72 60.53
CA VAL A 31 -23.35 23.65 59.80
C VAL A 31 -24.04 22.30 59.98
N GLU A 32 -23.33 21.18 59.89
CA GLU A 32 -23.96 19.87 60.09
C GLU A 32 -24.43 19.68 61.54
N PHE A 33 -23.66 20.16 62.52
CA PHE A 33 -24.09 20.20 63.91
C PHE A 33 -25.31 21.10 64.08
N GLY A 34 -25.29 22.31 63.52
CA GLY A 34 -26.41 23.25 63.58
C GLY A 34 -27.69 22.68 62.95
N ARG A 35 -27.56 21.92 61.86
CA ARG A 35 -28.69 21.18 61.26
C ARG A 35 -29.24 20.12 62.21
N ALA A 36 -28.37 19.37 62.89
CA ALA A 36 -28.78 18.33 63.84
C ALA A 36 -29.52 18.89 65.07
N ILE A 37 -29.18 20.10 65.51
CA ILE A 37 -29.83 20.79 66.63
C ILE A 37 -30.85 21.86 66.19
N TYR A 38 -31.26 21.85 64.91
CA TYR A 38 -32.27 22.76 64.33
C TYR A 38 -31.98 24.27 64.54
N VAL A 39 -30.72 24.68 64.41
CA VAL A 39 -30.29 26.09 64.48
C VAL A 39 -31.03 26.94 63.43
N PRO A 40 -31.54 28.14 63.78
CA PRO A 40 -32.21 29.03 62.84
C PRO A 40 -31.36 29.37 61.61
N LEU A 41 -32.01 29.51 60.45
CA LEU A 41 -31.34 29.83 59.18
C LEU A 41 -30.48 31.10 59.28
N VAL A 42 -30.95 32.12 60.02
CA VAL A 42 -30.23 33.39 60.20
C VAL A 42 -28.84 33.18 60.81
N VAL A 43 -28.70 32.29 61.79
CA VAL A 43 -27.42 31.96 62.43
C VAL A 43 -26.50 31.25 61.44
N THR A 44 -27.04 30.31 60.65
CA THR A 44 -26.28 29.60 59.60
C THR A 44 -25.79 30.56 58.51
N VAL A 45 -26.62 31.53 58.12
CA VAL A 45 -26.26 32.56 57.13
C VAL A 45 -25.18 33.49 57.70
N ALA A 46 -25.33 33.96 58.94
CA ALA A 46 -24.32 34.80 59.59
C ALA A 46 -22.96 34.09 59.72
N GLN A 47 -22.97 32.82 60.12
CA GLN A 47 -21.77 31.99 60.16
C GLN A 47 -21.14 31.84 58.77
N SER A 48 -21.94 31.45 57.76
CA SER A 48 -21.46 31.24 56.38
C SER A 48 -20.89 32.53 55.78
N PHE A 49 -21.46 33.68 56.13
CA PHE A 49 -20.93 34.98 55.73
C PHE A 49 -19.53 35.22 56.31
N ILE A 50 -19.35 34.97 57.62
CA ILE A 50 -18.04 35.10 58.28
C ILE A 50 -17.03 34.13 57.66
N THR A 51 -17.39 32.86 57.46
CA THR A 51 -16.48 31.85 56.89
C THR A 51 -16.11 32.18 55.45
N ASN A 52 -17.04 32.73 54.65
CA ASN A 52 -16.74 33.26 53.31
C ASN A 52 -15.76 34.43 53.36
N MET A 53 -15.94 35.39 54.26
CA MET A 53 -15.03 36.54 54.41
C MET A 53 -13.62 36.09 54.81
N VAL A 54 -13.53 35.18 55.79
CA VAL A 54 -12.24 34.63 56.24
C VAL A 54 -11.58 33.85 55.12
N THR A 55 -12.33 33.02 54.38
CA THR A 55 -11.78 32.26 53.26
C THR A 55 -11.29 33.18 52.14
N ALA A 56 -12.03 34.23 51.81
CA ALA A 56 -11.60 35.24 50.84
C ALA A 56 -10.31 35.96 51.30
N ALA A 57 -10.24 36.36 52.58
CA ALA A 57 -9.05 36.99 53.14
C ALA A 57 -7.82 36.07 53.08
N LEU A 58 -7.99 34.78 53.41
CA LEU A 58 -6.92 33.78 53.32
C LEU A 58 -6.52 33.49 51.87
N LEU A 59 -7.46 33.45 50.93
CA LEU A 59 -7.16 33.31 49.49
C LEU A 59 -6.39 34.52 48.96
N MET A 60 -6.78 35.74 49.31
CA MET A 60 -6.03 36.95 48.97
C MET A 60 -4.63 36.93 49.60
N ALA A 61 -4.50 36.53 50.87
CA ALA A 61 -3.21 36.36 51.53
C ALA A 61 -2.32 35.34 50.78
N LEU A 62 -2.90 34.23 50.32
CA LEU A 62 -2.20 33.24 49.50
C LEU A 62 -1.74 33.85 48.17
N LEU A 63 -2.60 34.61 47.49
CA LEU A 63 -2.29 35.23 46.19
C LEU A 63 -1.24 36.34 46.29
N LEU A 64 -1.18 37.05 47.42
CA LEU A 64 -0.19 38.06 47.71
C LEU A 64 1.19 37.47 48.06
N THR A 65 1.29 36.17 48.35
CA THR A 65 2.60 35.53 48.53
C THR A 65 3.38 35.54 47.20
N PRO A 66 4.62 36.09 47.18
CA PRO A 66 5.44 36.13 45.98
C PRO A 66 5.94 34.72 45.66
N PHE A 67 5.85 34.30 44.39
CA PHE A 67 6.47 33.04 43.95
C PHE A 67 7.97 33.25 43.77
N VAL A 68 8.73 33.16 44.87
CA VAL A 68 10.18 33.29 44.84
C VAL A 68 10.79 31.95 44.41
N PRO A 69 11.51 31.89 43.28
CA PRO A 69 12.10 30.65 42.80
C PRO A 69 13.22 30.16 43.72
N GLN A 70 13.44 28.85 43.77
CA GLN A 70 14.51 28.23 44.57
C GLN A 70 15.90 28.75 44.19
N THR A 71 16.65 29.21 45.19
CA THR A 71 18.05 29.64 45.08
C THR A 71 18.98 28.69 45.85
N GLY A 72 20.26 28.61 45.45
CA GLY A 72 21.29 27.82 46.13
C GLY A 72 21.50 26.38 45.61
N PRO A 73 22.27 25.53 46.32
CA PRO A 73 22.70 24.20 45.85
C PRO A 73 21.55 23.23 45.56
N LEU A 74 20.37 23.47 46.14
CA LEU A 74 19.14 22.71 45.88
C LEU A 74 18.55 22.97 44.49
N ARG A 75 18.95 24.05 43.80
CA ARG A 75 18.55 24.35 42.41
C ARG A 75 19.19 23.39 41.42
N ALA A 76 20.47 23.10 41.60
CA ALA A 76 21.23 22.15 40.78
C ALA A 76 20.72 20.71 40.95
N VAL A 77 20.40 20.32 42.18
CA VAL A 77 19.84 18.99 42.49
C VAL A 77 18.47 18.76 41.85
N ASN A 78 17.65 19.81 41.71
CA ASN A 78 16.35 19.73 41.04
C ASN A 78 16.43 19.97 39.52
N GLY A 79 17.64 20.14 38.97
CA GLY A 79 17.87 20.36 37.54
C GLY A 79 17.28 21.66 37.02
N LEU A 80 17.13 22.70 37.85
CA LEU A 80 16.48 23.97 37.53
C LEU A 80 17.48 25.04 37.03
N ASP A 81 18.68 24.62 36.65
CA ASP A 81 19.77 25.51 36.22
C ASP A 81 19.53 26.10 34.83
N HIS A 82 18.73 25.43 34.00
CA HIS A 82 18.39 25.86 32.63
C HIS A 82 17.28 26.92 32.57
N LEU A 83 16.63 27.24 33.70
CA LEU A 83 15.54 28.23 33.75
C LEU A 83 16.09 29.61 34.14
N ASN A 84 15.91 30.60 33.26
CA ASN A 84 16.35 31.98 33.51
C ASN A 84 15.44 32.65 34.56
N VAL A 85 16.01 33.16 35.65
CA VAL A 85 15.25 33.71 36.78
C VAL A 85 15.20 35.22 36.67
N ASN A 86 14.12 35.75 36.08
CA ASN A 86 13.78 37.16 36.19
C ASN A 86 13.10 37.44 37.55
N PRO A 87 13.18 38.68 38.10
CA PRO A 87 12.46 39.04 39.32
C PRO A 87 10.95 38.84 39.11
N VAL A 88 10.38 37.90 39.85
CA VAL A 88 8.98 37.48 39.71
C VAL A 88 8.08 38.54 40.32
N SER A 89 7.28 39.22 39.49
CA SER A 89 6.22 40.13 39.95
C SER A 89 5.28 39.41 40.92
N ARG A 90 4.79 40.11 41.96
CA ARG A 90 3.80 39.58 42.94
C ARG A 90 2.54 39.03 42.25
N HIS A 91 2.23 39.47 41.03
CA HIS A 91 1.05 39.07 40.27
C HIS A 91 1.32 37.96 39.24
N ALA A 92 2.57 37.51 39.08
CA ALA A 92 2.92 36.42 38.19
C ALA A 92 2.86 35.05 38.94
N PRO A 93 2.48 33.94 38.26
CA PRO A 93 1.90 33.88 36.92
C PRO A 93 0.43 34.33 36.88
N LEU A 94 0.10 35.23 35.95
CA LEU A 94 -1.22 35.84 35.81
C LEU A 94 -2.33 34.81 35.55
N TRP A 95 -2.07 33.78 34.74
CA TRP A 95 -3.06 32.77 34.37
C TRP A 95 -3.49 31.87 35.54
N ILE A 96 -2.68 31.75 36.62
CA ILE A 96 -3.08 31.04 37.84
C ILE A 96 -3.69 32.01 38.85
N LYS A 97 -3.08 33.18 39.04
CA LYS A 97 -3.50 34.13 40.09
C LYS A 97 -4.78 34.88 39.74
N LEU A 98 -5.01 35.24 38.48
CA LEU A 98 -6.17 35.99 38.03
C LEU A 98 -7.51 35.26 38.29
N PRO A 99 -7.71 33.98 37.93
CA PRO A 99 -8.96 33.28 38.25
C PRO A 99 -9.18 33.15 39.75
N LEU A 100 -8.13 32.92 40.55
CA LEU A 100 -8.22 32.87 42.01
C LEU A 100 -8.57 34.24 42.63
N TRP A 101 -8.08 35.33 42.06
CA TRP A 101 -8.49 36.70 42.43
C TRP A 101 -9.97 36.94 42.11
N LEU A 102 -10.43 36.57 40.92
CA LEU A 102 -11.84 36.67 40.53
C LEU A 102 -12.73 35.85 41.46
N LEU A 103 -12.33 34.63 41.81
CA LEU A 103 -13.05 33.77 42.76
C LEU A 103 -13.09 34.38 44.16
N SER A 104 -11.98 34.95 44.64
CA SER A 104 -11.94 35.61 45.94
C SER A 104 -12.78 36.89 45.99
N LEU A 105 -12.75 37.70 44.93
CA LEU A 105 -13.60 38.90 44.81
C LEU A 105 -15.08 38.52 44.65
N GLY A 106 -15.37 37.48 43.87
CA GLY A 106 -16.72 36.93 43.71
C GLY A 106 -17.28 36.38 45.02
N LEU A 107 -16.45 35.73 45.83
CA LEU A 107 -16.82 35.26 47.16
C LEU A 107 -17.24 36.42 48.09
N ILE A 108 -16.50 37.54 48.03
CA ILE A 108 -16.86 38.76 48.77
C ILE A 108 -18.15 39.36 48.23
N GLY A 109 -18.23 39.59 46.91
CA GLY A 109 -19.37 40.23 46.27
C GLY A 109 -20.68 39.47 46.47
N THR A 110 -20.68 38.15 46.25
CA THR A 110 -21.86 37.30 46.47
C THR A 110 -22.34 37.34 47.91
N SER A 111 -21.41 37.32 48.88
CA SER A 111 -21.76 37.40 50.30
C SER A 111 -22.31 38.77 50.70
N MET A 112 -21.76 39.86 50.16
CA MET A 112 -22.22 41.24 50.45
C MET A 112 -23.60 41.54 49.88
N VAL A 113 -23.94 41.00 48.71
CA VAL A 113 -25.25 41.18 48.07
C VAL A 113 -26.34 40.32 48.74
N GLY A 114 -25.96 39.38 49.62
CA GLY A 114 -26.88 38.51 50.33
C GLY A 114 -26.99 37.09 49.76
N TYR A 115 -26.29 36.78 48.66
CA TYR A 115 -26.16 35.42 48.12
C TYR A 115 -25.12 34.59 48.89
N VAL A 116 -25.25 34.54 50.21
CA VAL A 116 -24.28 33.89 51.11
C VAL A 116 -24.14 32.39 50.83
N ALA A 117 -25.22 31.71 50.45
CA ALA A 117 -25.19 30.30 50.06
C ALA A 117 -24.36 30.06 48.79
N LEU A 118 -24.42 30.98 47.81
CA LEU A 118 -23.59 30.92 46.60
C LEU A 118 -22.11 31.16 46.94
N GLY A 119 -21.82 32.14 47.81
CA GLY A 119 -20.47 32.35 48.33
C GLY A 119 -19.93 31.09 49.01
N ARG A 120 -20.75 30.44 49.84
CA ARG A 120 -20.37 29.19 50.50
C ARG A 120 -20.09 28.08 49.50
N PHE A 121 -20.94 27.91 48.49
CA PHE A 121 -20.69 26.96 47.40
C PHE A 121 -19.35 27.23 46.70
N ILE A 122 -19.05 28.49 46.34
CA ILE A 122 -17.78 28.89 45.74
C ILE A 122 -16.61 28.53 46.66
N SER A 123 -16.68 28.89 47.94
CA SER A 123 -15.67 28.56 48.95
C SER A 123 -15.42 27.05 49.04
N GLN A 124 -16.48 26.26 49.14
CA GLN A 124 -16.40 24.79 49.19
C GLN A 124 -15.77 24.21 47.93
N GLN A 125 -16.16 24.70 46.74
CA GLN A 125 -15.61 24.21 45.47
C GLN A 125 -14.14 24.58 45.29
N ILE A 126 -13.69 25.74 45.78
CA ILE A 126 -12.28 26.12 45.78
C ILE A 126 -11.46 25.13 46.64
N VAL A 127 -11.92 24.85 47.86
CA VAL A 127 -11.20 23.96 48.79
C VAL A 127 -11.19 22.52 48.30
N LEU A 128 -12.33 21.98 47.89
CA LEU A 128 -12.46 20.60 47.41
C LEU A 128 -11.69 20.39 46.10
N THR A 129 -11.87 21.28 45.11
CA THR A 129 -11.13 21.19 43.83
C THR A 129 -9.63 21.33 44.06
N GLY A 130 -9.23 22.29 44.91
CA GLY A 130 -7.84 22.47 45.31
C GLY A 130 -7.25 21.24 45.98
N THR A 131 -8.03 20.55 46.82
CA THR A 131 -7.63 19.30 47.48
C THR A 131 -7.43 18.17 46.49
N VAL A 132 -8.38 17.94 45.57
CA VAL A 132 -8.27 16.90 44.53
C VAL A 132 -7.05 17.16 43.64
N LEU A 133 -6.84 18.41 43.21
CA LEU A 133 -5.68 18.80 42.41
C LEU A 133 -4.36 18.66 43.19
N ALA A 134 -4.34 18.98 44.47
CA ALA A 134 -3.15 18.82 45.31
C ALA A 134 -2.79 17.34 45.50
N VAL A 135 -3.77 16.48 45.78
CA VAL A 135 -3.59 15.02 45.88
C VAL A 135 -3.12 14.45 44.55
N ALA A 136 -3.77 14.81 43.44
CA ALA A 136 -3.35 14.38 42.11
C ALA A 136 -1.92 14.85 41.80
N GLY A 137 -1.58 16.11 42.10
CA GLY A 137 -0.23 16.64 41.95
C GLY A 137 0.81 15.88 42.79
N LEU A 138 0.49 15.51 44.02
CA LEU A 138 1.34 14.68 44.88
C LEU A 138 1.58 13.30 44.26
N PHE A 139 0.54 12.63 43.78
CA PHE A 139 0.66 11.34 43.09
C PHE A 139 1.48 11.44 41.81
N TYR A 140 1.25 12.46 40.98
CA TYR A 140 2.03 12.71 39.77
C TYR A 140 3.52 12.88 40.10
N LEU A 141 3.82 13.62 41.17
CA LEU A 141 5.19 13.84 41.62
C LEU A 141 5.81 12.59 42.24
N ALA A 142 5.01 11.75 42.91
CA ALA A 142 5.45 10.44 43.39
C ALA A 142 5.82 9.50 42.22
N VAL A 143 4.97 9.43 41.19
CA VAL A 143 5.26 8.69 39.94
C VAL A 143 6.58 9.18 39.33
N ARG A 144 6.70 10.50 39.14
CA ARG A 144 7.89 11.12 38.55
C ARG A 144 9.16 10.90 39.39
N ALA A 145 9.04 10.88 40.71
CA ALA A 145 10.16 10.62 41.62
C ALA A 145 10.64 9.16 41.56
N VAL A 146 9.77 8.23 41.20
CA VAL A 146 10.08 6.80 41.04
C VAL A 146 10.62 6.50 39.64
N THR A 147 10.14 7.19 38.61
CA THR A 147 10.52 6.96 37.20
C THR A 147 11.80 7.66 36.76
N ARG A 148 12.11 8.87 37.27
CA ARG A 148 13.28 9.64 36.82
C ARG A 148 14.59 9.20 37.47
N GLU A 149 15.65 9.17 36.67
CA GLU A 149 17.03 9.06 37.14
C GLU A 149 17.46 10.36 37.83
N ARG A 150 18.13 10.25 39.00
CA ARG A 150 18.77 11.39 39.66
C ARG A 150 20.20 11.49 39.15
N ALA A 151 20.72 12.70 39.04
CA ALA A 151 22.12 12.92 38.68
C ALA A 151 23.03 12.12 39.66
N GLY A 152 23.70 11.09 39.14
CA GLY A 152 24.58 10.19 39.91
C GLY A 152 23.92 8.97 40.59
N GLN A 153 22.60 8.77 40.50
CA GLN A 153 21.91 7.58 41.04
C GLN A 153 20.84 7.04 40.08
N ARG A 154 20.99 5.75 39.70
CA ARG A 154 20.05 5.02 38.83
C ARG A 154 18.63 5.01 39.42
N SER A 155 17.60 5.07 38.57
CA SER A 155 16.21 4.99 39.04
C SER A 155 15.92 3.61 39.64
N ARG A 156 15.09 3.54 40.70
CA ARG A 156 14.72 2.27 41.35
C ARG A 156 14.04 1.30 40.38
N VAL A 157 13.23 1.84 39.46
CA VAL A 157 12.55 1.06 38.42
C VAL A 157 13.55 0.57 37.37
N GLY A 158 14.50 1.40 36.95
CA GLY A 158 15.58 1.01 36.04
C GLY A 158 16.42 -0.13 36.62
N ALA A 159 16.79 -0.04 37.91
CA ALA A 159 17.54 -1.10 38.60
C ALA A 159 16.78 -2.44 38.70
N VAL A 160 15.45 -2.41 38.90
CA VAL A 160 14.62 -3.63 38.92
C VAL A 160 14.49 -4.24 37.53
N LEU A 161 14.34 -3.41 36.49
CA LEU A 161 14.27 -3.86 35.10
C LEU A 161 15.58 -4.49 34.63
N GLU A 162 16.72 -3.96 35.06
CA GLU A 162 18.06 -4.53 34.82
C GLU A 162 18.21 -5.90 35.50
N ASN A 163 17.93 -5.96 36.81
CA ASN A 163 18.14 -7.17 37.61
C ASN A 163 17.19 -8.33 37.23
N ARG A 164 15.99 -8.05 36.70
CA ARG A 164 15.05 -9.11 36.26
C ARG A 164 15.09 -9.42 34.78
N PHE A 165 15.34 -8.43 33.93
CA PHE A 165 15.16 -8.57 32.48
C PHE A 165 16.42 -8.28 31.66
N GLY A 166 17.54 -7.87 32.28
CA GLY A 166 18.83 -7.70 31.61
C GLY A 166 18.82 -6.66 30.48
N LEU A 167 17.97 -5.64 30.55
CA LEU A 167 17.73 -4.67 29.48
C LEU A 167 18.82 -3.58 29.45
N ASP A 168 19.28 -3.18 28.26
CA ASP A 168 20.24 -2.06 28.07
C ASP A 168 19.67 -0.70 28.49
N GLY A 169 20.55 0.22 28.95
CA GLY A 169 20.17 1.54 29.47
C GLY A 169 19.31 2.41 28.53
N ALA A 170 19.49 2.31 27.22
CA ALA A 170 18.67 3.05 26.24
C ALA A 170 17.21 2.55 26.19
N ARG A 171 16.99 1.22 26.28
CA ARG A 171 15.63 0.63 26.31
C ARG A 171 14.97 0.85 27.67
N GLN A 172 15.74 0.86 28.75
CA GLN A 172 15.25 1.18 30.10
C GLN A 172 14.64 2.59 30.17
N GLY A 173 15.34 3.59 29.59
CA GLY A 173 14.83 4.97 29.55
C GLY A 173 13.51 5.12 28.80
N GLN A 174 13.33 4.39 27.69
CA GLN A 174 12.07 4.37 26.94
C GLN A 174 10.94 3.71 27.72
N LEU A 175 11.18 2.56 28.36
CA LEU A 175 10.17 1.86 29.17
C LEU A 175 9.76 2.66 30.41
N ALA A 176 10.72 3.29 31.12
CA ALA A 176 10.44 4.13 32.27
C ALA A 176 9.58 5.35 31.89
N LYS A 177 9.85 5.96 30.72
CA LYS A 177 9.06 7.07 30.19
C LYS A 177 7.65 6.63 29.80
N LEU A 178 7.50 5.48 29.14
CA LEU A 178 6.18 4.90 28.84
C LEU A 178 5.39 4.60 30.12
N GLY A 179 6.05 4.08 31.16
CA GLY A 179 5.47 3.87 32.47
C GLY A 179 5.00 5.17 33.15
N GLU A 180 5.81 6.24 33.08
CA GLU A 180 5.43 7.57 33.60
C GLU A 180 4.20 8.13 32.85
N ILE A 181 4.16 7.98 31.53
CA ILE A 181 3.02 8.40 30.72
C ILE A 181 1.77 7.58 31.09
N GLY A 182 1.90 6.25 31.19
CA GLY A 182 0.79 5.37 31.58
C GLY A 182 0.24 5.67 32.98
N ALA A 183 1.13 5.86 33.96
CA ALA A 183 0.74 6.20 35.33
C ALA A 183 0.12 7.60 35.43
N SER A 184 0.62 8.59 34.68
CA SER A 184 0.02 9.92 34.64
C SER A 184 -1.34 9.93 33.94
N LEU A 185 -1.52 9.16 32.86
CA LEU A 185 -2.83 8.94 32.24
C LEU A 185 -3.82 8.27 33.20
N THR A 186 -3.37 7.25 33.93
CA THR A 186 -4.20 6.55 34.94
C THR A 186 -4.65 7.51 36.04
N LEU A 187 -3.74 8.39 36.49
CA LEU A 187 -4.06 9.42 37.47
C LEU A 187 -5.11 10.40 36.94
N VAL A 188 -5.01 10.85 35.69
CA VAL A 188 -6.02 11.71 35.07
C VAL A 188 -7.36 10.98 34.95
N MET A 189 -7.35 9.72 34.52
CA MET A 189 -8.53 8.86 34.44
C MET A 189 -9.23 8.65 35.79
N LEU A 190 -8.50 8.76 36.91
CA LEU A 190 -9.08 8.69 38.26
C LEU A 190 -9.50 10.07 38.80
N ALA A 191 -8.67 11.09 38.61
CA ALA A 191 -8.91 12.43 39.15
C ALA A 191 -10.05 13.16 38.42
N LEU A 192 -10.19 12.97 37.10
CA LEU A 192 -11.20 13.65 36.31
C LEU A 192 -12.64 13.22 36.69
N PRO A 193 -12.99 11.93 36.82
CA PRO A 193 -14.29 11.52 37.33
C PRO A 193 -14.59 12.04 38.74
N LEU A 194 -13.58 12.08 39.62
CA LEU A 194 -13.75 12.64 40.97
C LEU A 194 -14.10 14.12 40.92
N LEU A 195 -13.42 14.90 40.06
CA LEU A 195 -13.77 16.30 39.84
C LEU A 195 -15.17 16.45 39.26
N LEU A 196 -15.56 15.64 38.27
CA LEU A 196 -16.90 15.69 37.70
C LEU A 196 -17.98 15.38 38.75
N LEU A 197 -17.80 14.33 39.55
CA LEU A 197 -18.71 14.01 40.66
C LEU A 197 -18.80 15.17 41.66
N GLN A 198 -17.68 15.82 41.98
CA GLN A 198 -17.62 16.96 42.89
C GLN A 198 -18.38 18.19 42.35
N TRP A 199 -18.38 18.39 41.03
CA TRP A 199 -19.12 19.47 40.36
C TRP A 199 -20.60 19.15 40.14
N GLY A 200 -21.08 17.99 40.60
CA GLY A 200 -22.48 17.60 40.57
C GLY A 200 -22.91 16.80 39.34
N PHE A 201 -21.96 16.36 38.51
CA PHE A 201 -22.29 15.45 37.40
C PHE A 201 -22.72 14.09 37.94
N ALA A 202 -23.78 13.52 37.36
CA ALA A 202 -24.26 12.22 37.78
C ALA A 202 -23.26 11.12 37.40
N GLY A 203 -23.10 10.10 38.26
CA GLY A 203 -22.25 8.96 37.94
C GLY A 203 -22.70 8.18 36.70
N ALA A 204 -23.98 8.29 36.30
CA ALA A 204 -24.48 7.74 35.05
C ALA A 204 -23.88 8.46 33.83
N ASP A 205 -23.96 9.80 33.80
CA ASP A 205 -23.43 10.62 32.71
C ASP A 205 -21.92 10.40 32.51
N ILE A 206 -21.16 10.34 33.61
CA ILE A 206 -19.72 10.08 33.57
C ILE A 206 -19.42 8.70 32.97
N ARG A 207 -20.20 7.67 33.34
CA ARG A 207 -20.05 6.33 32.77
C ARG A 207 -20.42 6.29 31.29
N ASP A 208 -21.45 7.02 30.88
CA ASP A 208 -21.87 7.05 29.48
C ASP A 208 -20.89 7.82 28.60
N TRP A 209 -20.30 8.91 29.10
CA TRP A 209 -19.17 9.57 28.43
C TRP A 209 -17.93 8.69 28.37
N ALA A 210 -17.62 7.95 29.44
CA ALA A 210 -16.53 6.99 29.42
C ALA A 210 -16.79 5.91 28.35
N LYS A 211 -17.99 5.34 28.29
CA LYS A 211 -18.38 4.38 27.24
C LYS A 211 -18.27 5.00 25.85
N ALA A 212 -18.74 6.24 25.66
CA ALA A 212 -18.66 6.94 24.37
C ALA A 212 -17.21 7.17 23.92
N LEU A 213 -16.27 7.42 24.84
CA LEU A 213 -14.85 7.55 24.51
C LEU A 213 -14.25 6.24 23.95
N PHE A 214 -14.60 5.09 24.55
CA PHE A 214 -14.07 3.78 24.13
C PHE A 214 -14.85 3.17 22.96
N PHE A 215 -16.16 3.06 23.09
CA PHE A 215 -17.06 2.41 22.13
C PHE A 215 -17.52 3.33 21.00
N GLY A 216 -17.27 4.63 21.15
CA GLY A 216 -17.40 5.63 20.11
C GLY A 216 -18.57 6.58 20.29
N PHE A 217 -18.47 7.70 19.59
CA PHE A 217 -19.51 8.72 19.50
C PHE A 217 -19.88 8.93 18.03
N GLU A 218 -21.15 9.26 17.78
CA GLU A 218 -21.65 9.57 16.45
C GLU A 218 -21.37 11.04 16.12
N VAL A 219 -20.58 11.28 15.07
CA VAL A 219 -20.38 12.62 14.48
C VAL A 219 -20.95 12.59 13.07
N GLY A 220 -22.18 13.07 12.90
CA GLY A 220 -22.90 12.96 11.62
C GLY A 220 -23.13 11.49 11.25
N GLN A 221 -22.56 11.05 10.13
CA GLN A 221 -22.62 9.65 9.66
C GLN A 221 -21.46 8.78 10.18
N PHE A 222 -20.45 9.38 10.82
CA PHE A 222 -19.24 8.66 11.23
C PHE A 222 -19.32 8.23 12.68
N LYS A 223 -19.14 6.92 12.93
CA LYS A 223 -18.93 6.37 14.28
C LYS A 223 -17.44 6.30 14.57
N ILE A 224 -16.92 7.33 15.23
CA ILE A 224 -15.51 7.36 15.64
C ILE A 224 -15.40 6.61 16.97
N SER A 225 -14.75 5.46 16.96
CA SER A 225 -14.50 4.63 18.14
C SER A 225 -13.01 4.37 18.31
N LEU A 226 -12.48 4.62 19.51
CA LEU A 226 -11.10 4.33 19.84
C LEU A 226 -10.77 2.84 19.69
N VAL A 227 -11.73 1.96 20.06
CA VAL A 227 -11.62 0.51 19.87
C VAL A 227 -11.51 0.16 18.39
N ARG A 228 -12.34 0.76 17.53
CA ARG A 228 -12.26 0.52 16.07
C ARG A 228 -10.95 0.99 15.47
N ILE A 229 -10.45 2.15 15.89
CA ILE A 229 -9.14 2.66 15.48
C ILE A 229 -8.03 1.70 15.91
N LEU A 230 -8.05 1.24 17.17
CA LEU A 230 -7.06 0.30 17.69
C LEU A 230 -7.11 -1.03 16.93
N ILE A 231 -8.30 -1.59 16.70
CA ILE A 231 -8.44 -2.80 15.88
C ILE A 231 -7.95 -2.55 14.46
N GLY A 232 -8.24 -1.39 13.87
CA GLY A 232 -7.70 -0.98 12.57
C GLY A 232 -6.17 -0.97 12.54
N ILE A 233 -5.50 -0.44 13.57
CA ILE A 233 -4.03 -0.44 13.67
C ILE A 233 -3.48 -1.87 13.82
N VAL A 234 -4.12 -2.70 14.65
CA VAL A 234 -3.73 -4.10 14.84
C VAL A 234 -3.89 -4.89 13.54
N LEU A 235 -5.02 -4.71 12.85
CA LEU A 235 -5.29 -5.30 11.54
C LEU A 235 -4.25 -4.82 10.53
N PHE A 236 -4.00 -3.53 10.43
CA PHE A 236 -2.98 -2.98 9.51
C PHE A 236 -1.62 -3.64 9.72
N THR A 237 -1.19 -3.72 10.99
CA THR A 237 0.08 -4.33 11.35
C THR A 237 0.11 -5.83 11.03
N ALA A 238 -0.99 -6.55 11.28
CA ALA A 238 -1.12 -7.96 10.95
C ALA A 238 -1.08 -8.20 9.43
N LEU A 239 -1.78 -7.38 8.64
CA LEU A 239 -1.75 -7.46 7.18
C LEU A 239 -0.38 -7.08 6.60
N LEU A 240 0.31 -6.10 7.17
CA LEU A 240 1.69 -5.78 6.79
C LEU A 240 2.63 -6.95 7.09
N PHE A 241 2.48 -7.58 8.26
CA PHE A 241 3.25 -8.76 8.62
C PHE A 241 3.01 -9.90 7.62
N PHE A 242 1.75 -10.16 7.29
CA PHE A 242 1.38 -11.17 6.29
C PHE A 242 1.94 -10.85 4.89
N THR A 243 1.88 -9.57 4.48
CA THR A 243 2.45 -9.11 3.21
C THR A 243 3.95 -9.36 3.16
N ARG A 244 4.69 -9.02 4.23
CA ARG A 244 6.13 -9.30 4.34
C ARG A 244 6.45 -10.79 4.33
N MET A 245 5.60 -11.61 4.94
CA MET A 245 5.74 -13.06 4.92
C MET A 245 5.62 -13.60 3.48
N ILE A 246 4.64 -13.11 2.71
CA ILE A 246 4.49 -13.46 1.29
C ILE A 246 5.69 -12.99 0.48
N GLN A 247 6.15 -11.74 0.67
CA GLN A 247 7.32 -11.20 -0.02
C GLN A 247 8.58 -12.04 0.24
N ARG A 248 8.80 -12.43 1.50
CA ARG A 248 9.91 -13.31 1.88
C ARG A 248 9.80 -14.68 1.22
N TRP A 249 8.61 -15.28 1.25
CA TRP A 249 8.36 -16.56 0.60
C TRP A 249 8.60 -16.51 -0.92
N LEU A 250 8.15 -15.43 -1.58
CA LEU A 250 8.43 -15.18 -3.00
C LEU A 250 9.92 -15.07 -3.28
N ARG A 251 10.64 -14.29 -2.46
CA ARG A 251 12.09 -14.09 -2.59
C ARG A 251 12.86 -15.40 -2.47
N ASP A 252 12.53 -16.21 -1.47
CA ASP A 252 13.16 -17.51 -1.23
C ASP A 252 12.88 -18.50 -2.39
N ARG A 253 11.68 -18.44 -2.99
CA ARG A 253 11.31 -19.29 -4.13
C ARG A 253 11.96 -18.85 -5.45
N ALA A 254 12.21 -17.56 -5.61
CA ALA A 254 12.78 -16.96 -6.81
C ALA A 254 14.30 -17.16 -6.92
N GLN A 255 14.99 -17.33 -5.79
CA GLN A 255 16.43 -17.61 -5.77
C GLN A 255 16.79 -18.85 -6.60
N GLY A 256 17.64 -18.65 -7.61
CA GLY A 256 18.15 -19.72 -8.49
C GLY A 256 17.23 -20.14 -9.65
N LYS A 257 16.01 -19.59 -9.76
CA LYS A 257 15.06 -19.93 -10.84
C LYS A 257 14.67 -18.75 -11.73
N MET A 258 14.86 -17.52 -11.27
CA MET A 258 14.46 -16.30 -11.97
C MET A 258 15.60 -15.30 -12.03
N ASP A 259 15.54 -14.41 -13.03
CA ASP A 259 16.42 -13.26 -13.12
C ASP A 259 16.22 -12.35 -11.89
N PRO A 260 17.30 -11.88 -11.24
CA PRO A 260 17.22 -10.99 -10.07
C PRO A 260 16.34 -9.76 -10.28
N GLY A 261 16.32 -9.18 -11.49
CA GLY A 261 15.52 -8.01 -11.81
C GLY A 261 14.01 -8.29 -11.81
N VAL A 262 13.61 -9.46 -12.33
CA VAL A 262 12.20 -9.89 -12.34
C VAL A 262 11.74 -10.21 -10.92
N ALA A 263 12.55 -10.95 -10.16
CA ALA A 263 12.24 -11.31 -8.77
C ALA A 263 12.01 -10.07 -7.89
N ASN A 264 12.91 -9.07 -7.99
CA ASN A 264 12.79 -7.83 -7.24
C ASN A 264 11.56 -7.00 -7.64
N SER A 265 11.22 -6.97 -8.93
CA SER A 265 10.05 -6.26 -9.44
C SER A 265 8.75 -6.87 -8.94
N VAL A 266 8.63 -8.20 -8.97
CA VAL A 266 7.46 -8.93 -8.45
C VAL A 266 7.31 -8.70 -6.95
N GLU A 267 8.39 -8.81 -6.19
CA GLU A 267 8.36 -8.58 -4.75
C GLU A 267 7.93 -7.15 -4.40
N THR A 268 8.46 -6.16 -5.12
CA THR A 268 8.10 -4.75 -4.94
C THR A 268 6.63 -4.51 -5.28
N ALA A 269 6.14 -5.08 -6.37
CA ALA A 269 4.74 -4.97 -6.79
C ALA A 269 3.79 -5.58 -5.75
N VAL A 270 4.08 -6.79 -5.27
CA VAL A 270 3.31 -7.45 -4.20
C VAL A 270 3.33 -6.62 -2.92
N GLY A 271 4.47 -6.00 -2.60
CA GLY A 271 4.61 -5.08 -1.46
C GLY A 271 3.67 -3.89 -1.55
N TYR A 272 3.69 -3.16 -2.68
CA TYR A 272 2.83 -1.99 -2.86
C TYR A 272 1.34 -2.35 -2.86
N VAL A 273 0.95 -3.43 -3.56
CA VAL A 273 -0.43 -3.91 -3.56
C VAL A 273 -0.85 -4.33 -2.15
N GLY A 274 -0.01 -5.07 -1.44
CA GLY A 274 -0.28 -5.53 -0.08
C GLY A 274 -0.42 -4.37 0.92
N ILE A 275 0.46 -3.37 0.87
CA ILE A 275 0.37 -2.16 1.70
C ILE A 275 -0.92 -1.38 1.38
N GLY A 276 -1.22 -1.19 0.09
CA GLY A 276 -2.44 -0.49 -0.35
C GLY A 276 -3.71 -1.19 0.15
N LEU A 277 -3.80 -2.51 0.00
CA LEU A 277 -4.93 -3.31 0.47
C LEU A 277 -5.04 -3.30 2.00
N ALA A 278 -3.91 -3.44 2.69
CA ALA A 278 -3.85 -3.34 4.15
C ALA A 278 -4.39 -2.00 4.64
N ALA A 279 -3.99 -0.90 4.00
CA ALA A 279 -4.46 0.44 4.34
C ALA A 279 -5.98 0.57 4.12
N LEU A 280 -6.48 0.18 2.95
CA LEU A 280 -7.91 0.26 2.61
C LEU A 280 -8.79 -0.53 3.61
N ILE A 281 -8.41 -1.78 3.88
CA ILE A 281 -9.15 -2.65 4.81
C ILE A 281 -9.13 -2.07 6.24
N SER A 282 -7.97 -1.58 6.68
CA SER A 282 -7.82 -1.06 8.05
C SER A 282 -8.56 0.25 8.26
N VAL A 283 -8.56 1.14 7.26
CA VAL A 283 -9.31 2.40 7.27
C VAL A 283 -10.82 2.13 7.25
N SER A 284 -11.28 1.18 6.45
CA SER A 284 -12.68 0.75 6.44
C SER A 284 -13.13 0.24 7.82
N TYR A 285 -12.31 -0.61 8.46
CA TYR A 285 -12.61 -1.14 9.78
C TYR A 285 -12.59 -0.07 10.89
N ALA A 286 -11.75 0.96 10.74
CA ALA A 286 -11.74 2.12 11.63
C ALA A 286 -13.03 2.97 11.55
N GLY A 287 -13.92 2.70 10.59
CA GLY A 287 -15.23 3.33 10.45
C GLY A 287 -15.29 4.44 9.39
N PHE A 288 -14.27 4.56 8.54
CA PHE A 288 -14.27 5.51 7.43
C PHE A 288 -14.96 4.89 6.20
N ASP A 289 -15.77 5.70 5.52
CA ASP A 289 -16.37 5.30 4.25
C ASP A 289 -15.32 5.32 3.14
N ILE A 290 -14.97 4.13 2.63
CA ILE A 290 -14.00 3.95 1.54
C ILE A 290 -14.68 3.83 0.17
N THR A 291 -15.99 4.02 0.07
CA THR A 291 -16.75 3.82 -1.17
C THR A 291 -16.21 4.68 -2.31
N SER A 292 -15.94 5.97 -2.07
CA SER A 292 -15.34 6.86 -3.08
C SER A 292 -13.96 6.37 -3.54
N LEU A 293 -13.16 5.85 -2.61
CA LEU A 293 -11.83 5.33 -2.91
C LEU A 293 -11.91 4.02 -3.70
N ALA A 294 -12.90 3.17 -3.41
CA ALA A 294 -13.20 1.96 -4.16
C ALA A 294 -13.66 2.25 -5.60
N ILE A 295 -14.44 3.31 -5.82
CA ILE A 295 -14.82 3.77 -7.17
C ILE A 295 -13.57 4.19 -7.96
N VAL A 296 -12.69 4.99 -7.35
CA VAL A 296 -11.43 5.42 -8.00
C VAL A 296 -10.52 4.22 -8.29
N ALA A 297 -10.36 3.31 -7.32
CA ALA A 297 -9.59 2.08 -7.51
C ALA A 297 -10.19 1.18 -8.61
N GLY A 298 -11.52 1.11 -8.70
CA GLY A 298 -12.23 0.39 -9.76
C GLY A 298 -11.98 1.00 -11.14
N ALA A 299 -12.14 2.31 -11.29
CA ALA A 299 -11.86 3.02 -12.53
C ALA A 299 -10.38 2.88 -12.95
N LEU A 300 -9.45 3.01 -12.00
CA LEU A 300 -8.03 2.79 -12.24
C LEU A 300 -7.75 1.35 -12.68
N SER A 301 -8.38 0.36 -12.04
CA SER A 301 -8.22 -1.06 -12.40
C SER A 301 -8.69 -1.34 -13.83
N VAL A 302 -9.81 -0.74 -14.25
CA VAL A 302 -10.29 -0.82 -15.64
C VAL A 302 -9.30 -0.17 -16.60
N GLY A 303 -8.77 1.01 -16.28
CA GLY A 303 -7.76 1.69 -17.10
C GLY A 303 -6.46 0.89 -17.24
N ILE A 304 -5.97 0.29 -16.15
CA ILE A 304 -4.82 -0.61 -16.15
C ILE A 304 -5.12 -1.87 -16.99
N GLY A 305 -6.34 -2.43 -16.86
CA GLY A 305 -6.77 -3.60 -17.64
C GLY A 305 -6.73 -3.34 -19.15
N PHE A 306 -7.23 -2.18 -19.60
CA PHE A 306 -7.11 -1.77 -21.00
C PHE A 306 -5.65 -1.58 -21.44
N GLY A 307 -4.80 -0.99 -20.58
CA GLY A 307 -3.37 -0.83 -20.88
C GLY A 307 -2.61 -2.15 -20.98
N LEU A 308 -2.99 -3.17 -20.19
CA LEU A 308 -2.34 -4.49 -20.18
C LEU A 308 -2.93 -5.47 -21.20
N GLN A 309 -3.99 -5.11 -21.91
CA GLN A 309 -4.72 -6.00 -22.81
C GLN A 309 -3.81 -6.72 -23.81
N SER A 310 -2.89 -6.00 -24.45
CA SER A 310 -1.95 -6.58 -25.44
C SER A 310 -0.97 -7.58 -24.80
N ILE A 311 -0.52 -7.31 -23.58
CA ILE A 311 0.40 -8.20 -22.85
C ILE A 311 -0.32 -9.50 -22.47
N VAL A 312 -1.54 -9.39 -21.94
CA VAL A 312 -2.37 -10.55 -21.57
C VAL A 312 -2.71 -11.37 -22.82
N ASN A 313 -3.08 -10.72 -23.92
CA ASN A 313 -3.37 -11.41 -25.19
C ASN A 313 -2.17 -12.22 -25.69
N ASN A 314 -0.98 -11.62 -25.71
CA ASN A 314 0.25 -12.32 -26.10
C ASN A 314 0.61 -13.48 -25.16
N PHE A 315 0.41 -13.30 -23.85
CA PHE A 315 0.63 -14.35 -22.85
C PHE A 315 -0.30 -15.55 -23.08
N VAL A 316 -1.61 -15.29 -23.21
CA VAL A 316 -2.62 -16.33 -23.45
C VAL A 316 -2.35 -17.03 -24.78
N SER A 317 -2.04 -16.27 -25.83
CA SER A 317 -1.66 -16.81 -27.14
C SER A 317 -0.42 -17.70 -27.05
N GLY A 318 0.59 -17.31 -26.25
CA GLY A 318 1.77 -18.15 -26.00
C GLY A 318 1.43 -19.47 -25.31
N LEU A 319 0.53 -19.46 -24.32
CA LEU A 319 0.07 -20.68 -23.66
C LEU A 319 -0.67 -21.61 -24.62
N ILE A 320 -1.54 -21.05 -25.48
CA ILE A 320 -2.25 -21.79 -26.54
C ILE A 320 -1.25 -22.46 -27.47
N LEU A 321 -0.24 -21.72 -27.96
CA LEU A 321 0.80 -22.26 -28.84
C LEU A 321 1.57 -23.42 -28.19
N LEU A 322 1.85 -23.35 -26.88
CA LEU A 322 2.57 -24.40 -26.16
C LEU A 322 1.72 -25.66 -25.90
N VAL A 323 0.42 -25.48 -25.64
CA VAL A 323 -0.51 -26.56 -25.33
C VAL A 323 -0.99 -27.25 -26.60
N GLU A 324 -1.52 -26.50 -27.55
CA GLU A 324 -2.09 -27.05 -28.80
C GLU A 324 -1.01 -27.40 -29.83
N ARG A 325 0.15 -26.75 -29.76
CA ARG A 325 1.31 -26.95 -30.66
C ARG A 325 0.95 -26.88 -32.16
N PRO A 326 0.21 -25.85 -32.63
CA PRO A 326 -0.04 -25.65 -34.06
C PRO A 326 1.25 -25.38 -34.84
N ILE A 327 2.29 -24.90 -34.15
CA ILE A 327 3.63 -24.67 -34.66
C ILE A 327 4.63 -25.19 -33.61
N LYS A 328 5.70 -25.84 -34.05
CA LYS A 328 6.74 -26.41 -33.20
C LYS A 328 8.09 -25.75 -33.45
N VAL A 329 8.96 -25.82 -32.44
CA VAL A 329 10.37 -25.45 -32.61
C VAL A 329 10.98 -26.36 -33.67
N GLY A 330 11.61 -25.75 -34.69
CA GLY A 330 12.14 -26.43 -35.86
C GLY A 330 11.23 -26.40 -37.09
N ASP A 331 9.96 -25.97 -36.96
CA ASP A 331 9.07 -25.87 -38.11
C ASP A 331 9.47 -24.73 -39.06
N TRP A 332 9.37 -24.98 -40.37
CA TRP A 332 9.45 -23.92 -41.38
C TRP A 332 8.06 -23.31 -41.57
N ILE A 333 7.94 -22.04 -41.18
CA ILE A 333 6.70 -21.27 -41.30
C ILE A 333 6.84 -20.01 -42.17
N VAL A 334 5.72 -19.58 -42.73
CA VAL A 334 5.55 -18.29 -43.41
C VAL A 334 4.51 -17.49 -42.65
N VAL A 335 4.87 -16.27 -42.24
CA VAL A 335 4.05 -15.36 -41.46
C VAL A 335 4.12 -13.99 -42.13
N GLY A 336 3.00 -13.52 -42.67
CA GLY A 336 2.99 -12.30 -43.49
C GLY A 336 3.80 -12.47 -44.77
N ASP A 337 4.79 -11.59 -44.95
CA ASP A 337 5.75 -11.57 -46.06
C ASP A 337 7.08 -12.27 -45.73
N GLN A 338 7.28 -12.67 -44.46
CA GLN A 338 8.51 -13.27 -43.99
C GLN A 338 8.38 -14.79 -43.84
N GLN A 339 9.50 -15.49 -44.00
CA GLN A 339 9.57 -16.94 -43.82
C GLN A 339 10.87 -17.36 -43.13
N GLY A 340 10.79 -18.46 -42.37
CA GLY A 340 11.94 -18.99 -41.67
C GLY A 340 11.61 -20.16 -40.75
N ASN A 341 12.61 -20.60 -40.00
CA ASN A 341 12.50 -21.71 -39.07
C ASN A 341 12.27 -21.23 -37.64
N VAL A 342 11.33 -21.84 -36.93
CA VAL A 342 11.05 -21.48 -35.53
C VAL A 342 12.20 -21.92 -34.63
N ARG A 343 12.86 -20.97 -33.97
CA ARG A 343 13.96 -21.23 -33.03
C ARG A 343 13.49 -21.40 -31.60
N ARG A 344 12.57 -20.55 -31.15
CA ARG A 344 12.08 -20.58 -29.77
C ARG A 344 10.69 -19.99 -29.67
N ILE A 345 9.82 -20.67 -28.93
CA ILE A 345 8.52 -20.13 -28.53
C ILE A 345 8.65 -19.65 -27.08
N SER A 346 8.55 -18.35 -26.86
CA SER A 346 8.55 -17.74 -25.52
C SER A 346 7.14 -17.35 -25.11
N VAL A 347 6.98 -16.89 -23.87
CA VAL A 347 5.67 -16.57 -23.28
C VAL A 347 4.91 -15.48 -24.07
N ARG A 348 5.61 -14.46 -24.58
CA ARG A 348 4.98 -13.32 -25.28
C ARG A 348 5.24 -13.25 -26.79
N SER A 349 6.26 -13.96 -27.27
CA SER A 349 6.72 -13.88 -28.64
C SER A 349 7.39 -15.16 -29.07
N THR A 350 7.39 -15.41 -30.37
CA THR A 350 8.08 -16.52 -31.02
C THR A 350 9.21 -15.96 -31.87
N GLU A 351 10.38 -16.59 -31.76
CA GLU A 351 11.59 -16.24 -32.50
C GLU A 351 11.72 -17.15 -33.72
N ILE A 352 11.76 -16.54 -34.91
CA ILE A 352 11.88 -17.20 -36.20
C ILE A 352 13.20 -16.76 -36.82
N GLU A 353 14.06 -17.70 -37.20
CA GLU A 353 15.28 -17.38 -37.96
C GLU A 353 14.99 -17.46 -39.46
N THR A 354 15.20 -16.34 -40.17
CA THR A 354 15.05 -16.26 -41.62
C THR A 354 16.17 -17.02 -42.34
N PHE A 355 15.99 -17.27 -43.64
CA PHE A 355 17.05 -17.91 -44.45
C PHE A 355 18.33 -17.08 -44.56
N ASP A 356 18.25 -15.77 -44.30
CA ASP A 356 19.39 -14.85 -44.22
C ASP A 356 20.04 -14.82 -42.81
N ARG A 357 19.64 -15.73 -41.91
CA ARG A 357 20.07 -15.81 -40.50
C ARG A 357 19.70 -14.59 -39.65
N ALA A 358 18.67 -13.84 -40.03
CA ALA A 358 18.13 -12.78 -39.18
C ALA A 358 17.11 -13.36 -38.18
N SER A 359 17.07 -12.82 -36.96
CA SER A 359 16.09 -13.19 -35.94
C SER A 359 14.85 -12.29 -36.03
N LEU A 360 13.73 -12.84 -36.48
CA LEU A 360 12.43 -12.21 -36.51
C LEU A 360 11.66 -12.54 -35.22
N ILE A 361 11.29 -11.52 -34.44
CA ILE A 361 10.52 -11.68 -33.20
C ILE A 361 9.06 -11.34 -33.50
N VAL A 362 8.20 -12.37 -33.52
CA VAL A 362 6.78 -12.22 -33.81
C VAL A 362 5.96 -12.30 -32.52
N PRO A 363 5.04 -11.35 -32.25
CA PRO A 363 4.11 -11.45 -31.12
C PRO A 363 3.26 -12.73 -31.22
N ASN A 364 3.08 -13.43 -30.11
CA ASN A 364 2.31 -14.68 -30.12
C ASN A 364 0.85 -14.46 -30.53
N SER A 365 0.27 -13.28 -30.22
CA SER A 365 -1.09 -12.96 -30.64
C SER A 365 -1.24 -12.99 -32.15
N GLU A 366 -0.23 -12.56 -32.91
CA GLU A 366 -0.26 -12.54 -34.37
C GLU A 366 -0.26 -13.96 -34.96
N LEU A 367 0.48 -14.89 -34.36
CA LEU A 367 0.52 -16.28 -34.79
C LEU A 367 -0.78 -17.05 -34.48
N VAL A 368 -1.52 -16.62 -33.45
CA VAL A 368 -2.79 -17.25 -33.04
C VAL A 368 -3.98 -16.63 -33.77
N SER A 369 -4.01 -15.30 -33.94
CA SER A 369 -5.11 -14.62 -34.62
C SER A 369 -4.95 -14.54 -36.13
N GLY A 370 -3.71 -14.60 -36.62
CA GLY A 370 -3.37 -14.46 -38.03
C GLY A 370 -3.32 -15.80 -38.79
N ARG A 371 -3.05 -15.72 -40.09
CA ARG A 371 -2.80 -16.89 -40.93
C ARG A 371 -1.32 -17.24 -40.90
N VAL A 372 -1.02 -18.50 -40.59
CA VAL A 372 0.35 -19.04 -40.67
C VAL A 372 0.36 -20.24 -41.61
N LEU A 373 1.26 -20.22 -42.59
CA LEU A 373 1.53 -21.38 -43.43
C LEU A 373 2.69 -22.16 -42.80
N ASN A 374 2.46 -23.42 -42.45
CA ASN A 374 3.49 -24.29 -41.88
C ASN A 374 3.82 -25.42 -42.87
N TRP A 375 5.04 -25.38 -43.42
CA TRP A 375 5.49 -26.34 -44.42
C TRP A 375 5.84 -27.71 -43.83
N THR A 376 6.13 -27.80 -42.52
CA THR A 376 6.67 -29.02 -41.88
C THR A 376 5.83 -29.54 -40.72
N HIS A 377 4.60 -29.05 -40.53
CA HIS A 377 3.77 -29.30 -39.34
C HIS A 377 3.59 -30.79 -38.97
N ARG A 378 3.29 -31.63 -39.97
CA ARG A 378 3.02 -33.08 -39.79
C ARG A 378 4.15 -33.95 -40.33
N ASN A 379 4.71 -33.57 -41.46
CA ASN A 379 5.84 -34.24 -42.09
C ASN A 379 6.66 -33.22 -42.87
N VAL A 380 7.86 -33.61 -43.28
CA VAL A 380 8.76 -32.80 -44.11
C VAL A 380 8.51 -32.99 -45.61
N LEU A 381 7.43 -33.67 -45.99
CA LEU A 381 7.14 -33.94 -47.41
C LEU A 381 6.73 -32.64 -48.09
N GLY A 382 7.46 -32.29 -49.15
CA GLY A 382 7.23 -31.05 -49.90
C GLY A 382 6.84 -31.34 -51.33
N ARG A 383 5.81 -30.69 -51.86
CA ARG A 383 5.52 -30.73 -53.30
C ARG A 383 6.37 -29.69 -54.02
N MET A 384 7.16 -30.13 -54.98
CA MET A 384 7.88 -29.26 -55.91
C MET A 384 7.19 -29.26 -57.27
N VAL A 385 7.16 -28.08 -57.89
CA VAL A 385 6.64 -27.88 -59.24
C VAL A 385 7.76 -27.29 -60.10
N ILE A 386 8.08 -27.94 -61.21
CA ILE A 386 9.04 -27.47 -62.21
C ILE A 386 8.26 -27.22 -63.50
N LYS A 387 8.30 -25.99 -64.00
CA LYS A 387 7.70 -25.59 -65.28
C LYS A 387 8.76 -25.51 -66.35
N ILE A 388 8.47 -26.07 -67.51
CA ILE A 388 9.39 -26.13 -68.65
C ILE A 388 8.60 -25.82 -69.92
N SER A 389 9.21 -25.04 -70.81
CA SER A 389 8.64 -24.72 -72.11
C SER A 389 9.52 -25.29 -73.23
N THR A 390 8.92 -26.00 -74.19
CA THR A 390 9.62 -26.54 -75.36
C THR A 390 9.02 -26.00 -76.66
N ASP A 391 9.72 -26.16 -77.78
CA ASP A 391 9.20 -25.77 -79.08
C ASP A 391 8.05 -26.68 -79.56
N LEU A 392 7.26 -26.21 -80.53
CA LEU A 392 6.12 -26.94 -81.11
C LEU A 392 6.52 -28.20 -81.89
N ARG A 393 7.80 -28.37 -82.23
CA ARG A 393 8.30 -29.55 -82.93
C ARG A 393 8.52 -30.73 -81.99
N ALA A 394 8.53 -30.50 -80.68
CA ALA A 394 8.72 -31.54 -79.69
C ALA A 394 7.46 -32.40 -79.58
N GLU A 395 7.62 -33.72 -79.63
CA GLU A 395 6.50 -34.64 -79.44
C GLU A 395 6.08 -34.65 -77.95
N PRO A 396 4.84 -34.29 -77.60
CA PRO A 396 4.46 -34.06 -76.20
C PRO A 396 4.63 -35.28 -75.29
N ASN A 397 4.35 -36.48 -75.82
CA ASN A 397 4.50 -37.73 -75.07
C ASN A 397 5.96 -38.06 -74.75
N GLU A 398 6.88 -37.66 -75.65
CA GLU A 398 8.31 -37.85 -75.45
C GLU A 398 8.85 -36.92 -74.34
N VAL A 399 8.41 -35.66 -74.35
CA VAL A 399 8.77 -34.69 -73.29
C VAL A 399 8.26 -35.17 -71.93
N VAL A 400 6.99 -35.57 -71.84
CA VAL A 400 6.40 -36.12 -70.59
C VAL A 400 7.21 -37.32 -70.10
N GLY A 401 7.53 -38.27 -70.97
CA GLY A 401 8.31 -39.45 -70.62
C GLY A 401 9.72 -39.13 -70.12
N ILE A 402 10.40 -38.14 -70.72
CA ILE A 402 11.72 -37.69 -70.26
C ILE A 402 11.62 -37.06 -68.87
N LEU A 403 10.65 -36.17 -68.65
CA LEU A 403 10.46 -35.47 -67.37
C LEU A 403 10.17 -36.45 -66.22
N GLU A 404 9.27 -37.41 -66.43
CA GLU A 404 8.93 -38.43 -65.44
C GLU A 404 10.10 -39.36 -65.16
N LYS A 405 10.88 -39.73 -66.18
CA LYS A 405 12.06 -40.58 -66.03
C LYS A 405 13.15 -39.89 -65.20
N VAL A 406 13.43 -38.62 -65.47
CA VAL A 406 14.39 -37.84 -64.66
C VAL A 406 13.92 -37.70 -63.22
N ALA A 407 12.63 -37.45 -63.00
CA ALA A 407 12.06 -37.38 -61.66
C ALA A 407 12.13 -38.71 -60.90
N THR A 408 11.93 -39.83 -61.59
CA THR A 408 11.97 -41.17 -60.98
C THR A 408 13.40 -41.63 -60.65
N GLU A 409 14.40 -41.18 -61.42
CA GLU A 409 15.82 -41.47 -61.16
C GLU A 409 16.40 -40.67 -59.97
N GLU A 410 15.75 -39.58 -59.54
CA GLU A 410 16.21 -38.75 -58.42
C GLU A 410 15.86 -39.37 -57.06
N LYS A 411 16.89 -39.76 -56.30
CA LYS A 411 16.76 -40.46 -55.01
C LYS A 411 15.99 -39.68 -53.94
N ARG A 412 15.93 -38.34 -54.03
CA ARG A 412 15.26 -37.46 -53.06
C ARG A 412 13.76 -37.28 -53.34
N VAL A 413 13.27 -37.77 -54.47
CA VAL A 413 11.85 -37.80 -54.82
C VAL A 413 11.22 -39.08 -54.26
N VAL A 414 10.07 -38.94 -53.60
CA VAL A 414 9.35 -40.09 -53.03
C VAL A 414 8.63 -40.83 -54.16
N PRO A 415 8.66 -42.17 -54.19
CA PRO A 415 7.98 -42.95 -55.23
C PRO A 415 6.44 -42.86 -55.18
N ILE A 416 5.88 -42.56 -54.00
CA ILE A 416 4.43 -42.46 -53.77
C ILE A 416 4.15 -41.11 -53.07
N PRO A 417 3.36 -40.21 -53.69
CA PRO A 417 2.76 -40.32 -55.01
C PRO A 417 3.80 -40.24 -56.13
N ALA A 418 3.58 -40.96 -57.24
CA ALA A 418 4.49 -40.99 -58.37
C ALA A 418 4.66 -39.58 -58.99
N PRO A 419 5.86 -39.26 -59.53
CA PRO A 419 6.05 -38.07 -60.35
C PRO A 419 5.06 -38.03 -61.51
N ILE A 420 4.47 -36.87 -61.76
CA ILE A 420 3.53 -36.67 -62.88
C ILE A 420 3.99 -35.47 -63.67
N ALA A 421 4.20 -35.66 -64.97
CA ALA A 421 4.37 -34.57 -65.92
C ALA A 421 3.10 -34.40 -66.76
N THR A 422 2.65 -33.15 -66.92
CA THR A 422 1.47 -32.81 -67.73
C THR A 422 1.80 -31.70 -68.70
N LEU A 423 1.32 -31.82 -69.93
CA LEU A 423 1.19 -30.68 -70.85
C LEU A 423 0.05 -29.79 -70.33
N GLU A 424 0.36 -28.59 -69.86
CA GLU A 424 -0.63 -27.67 -69.29
C GLU A 424 -1.19 -26.70 -70.32
N LEU A 425 -0.36 -26.26 -71.26
CA LEU A 425 -0.74 -25.25 -72.24
C LEU A 425 -0.05 -25.51 -73.58
N VAL A 426 -0.81 -25.39 -74.65
CA VAL A 426 -0.33 -25.37 -76.04
C VAL A 426 -0.54 -23.95 -76.56
N THR A 427 0.53 -23.26 -76.93
CA THR A 427 0.46 -21.92 -77.54
C THR A 427 0.82 -21.98 -79.02
N LEU A 428 0.86 -20.82 -79.68
CA LEU A 428 1.28 -20.71 -81.09
C LEU A 428 2.80 -20.83 -81.28
N ASP A 429 3.58 -20.71 -80.21
CA ASP A 429 5.05 -20.63 -80.29
C ASP A 429 5.75 -21.70 -79.44
N HIS A 430 5.08 -22.26 -78.42
CA HIS A 430 5.67 -23.20 -77.46
C HIS A 430 4.65 -24.14 -76.80
N LEU A 431 5.16 -25.20 -76.17
CA LEU A 431 4.42 -26.12 -75.32
C LEU A 431 4.86 -25.92 -73.87
N GLU A 432 3.93 -25.81 -72.91
CA GLU A 432 4.25 -25.70 -71.49
C GLU A 432 3.96 -27.00 -70.75
N PHE A 433 5.00 -27.55 -70.13
CA PHE A 433 4.93 -28.74 -69.31
C PHE A 433 5.16 -28.39 -67.84
N THR A 434 4.39 -29.04 -66.98
CA THR A 434 4.56 -28.94 -65.53
C THR A 434 4.83 -30.31 -64.95
N LEU A 435 6.02 -30.46 -64.37
CA LEU A 435 6.45 -31.63 -63.62
C LEU A 435 6.15 -31.39 -62.13
N ARG A 436 5.36 -32.28 -61.54
CA ARG A 436 5.01 -32.27 -60.11
C ARG A 436 5.68 -33.46 -59.44
N VAL A 437 6.52 -33.18 -58.45
CA VAL A 437 7.20 -34.20 -57.65
C VAL A 437 6.98 -33.97 -56.17
N THR A 438 6.94 -35.05 -55.39
CA THR A 438 6.93 -34.98 -53.94
C THR A 438 8.32 -35.32 -53.43
N LEU A 439 8.91 -34.42 -52.66
CA LEU A 439 10.21 -34.57 -52.04
C LEU A 439 10.08 -35.27 -50.69
N ALA A 440 11.09 -36.06 -50.33
CA ALA A 440 11.21 -36.65 -49.01
C ALA A 440 11.46 -35.59 -47.92
N ASP A 441 12.13 -34.48 -48.27
CA ASP A 441 12.40 -33.35 -47.37
C ASP A 441 12.34 -32.02 -48.13
N VAL A 442 11.35 -31.19 -47.78
CA VAL A 442 11.11 -29.86 -48.36
C VAL A 442 12.29 -28.91 -48.17
N ASN A 443 13.10 -29.08 -47.12
CA ASN A 443 14.27 -28.22 -46.85
C ASN A 443 15.36 -28.39 -47.92
N THR A 444 15.39 -29.55 -48.59
CA THR A 444 16.35 -29.81 -49.68
C THR A 444 15.86 -29.32 -51.04
N GLY A 445 14.64 -28.77 -51.10
CA GLY A 445 13.94 -28.45 -52.34
C GLY A 445 14.71 -27.54 -53.28
N LEU A 446 15.42 -26.53 -52.77
CA LEU A 446 16.20 -25.62 -53.63
C LEU A 446 17.30 -26.38 -54.39
N ARG A 447 18.03 -27.26 -53.70
CA ARG A 447 19.13 -28.05 -54.29
C ARG A 447 18.58 -29.11 -55.25
N VAL A 448 17.54 -29.84 -54.84
CA VAL A 448 16.88 -30.83 -55.71
C VAL A 448 16.34 -30.19 -56.97
N LYS A 449 15.72 -29.01 -56.86
CA LYS A 449 15.20 -28.28 -58.03
C LYS A 449 16.30 -27.97 -59.02
N SER A 450 17.43 -27.45 -58.54
CA SER A 450 18.58 -27.15 -59.38
C SER A 450 19.14 -28.40 -60.05
N ASP A 451 19.37 -29.47 -59.28
CA ASP A 451 19.90 -30.74 -59.80
C ASP A 451 18.96 -31.33 -60.86
N MET A 452 17.65 -31.33 -60.61
CA MET A 452 16.64 -31.80 -61.55
C MET A 452 16.57 -30.94 -62.81
N GLN A 453 16.58 -29.61 -62.68
CA GLN A 453 16.57 -28.70 -63.84
C GLN A 453 17.80 -28.94 -64.74
N ILE A 454 18.98 -29.17 -64.16
CA ILE A 454 20.20 -29.50 -64.90
C ILE A 454 20.06 -30.86 -65.61
N ALA A 455 19.55 -31.89 -64.90
CA ALA A 455 19.35 -33.22 -65.47
C ALA A 455 18.33 -33.22 -66.61
N ILE A 456 17.21 -32.50 -66.44
CA ILE A 456 16.17 -32.33 -67.46
C ILE A 456 16.74 -31.60 -68.68
N PHE A 457 17.46 -30.50 -68.47
CA PHE A 457 18.09 -29.75 -69.55
C PHE A 457 19.02 -30.61 -70.40
N LYS A 458 19.83 -31.45 -69.76
CA LYS A 458 20.73 -32.39 -70.44
C LYS A 458 19.95 -33.41 -71.27
N ARG A 459 18.94 -34.07 -70.68
CA ARG A 459 18.16 -35.11 -71.35
C ARG A 459 17.33 -34.58 -72.52
N LEU A 460 16.74 -33.40 -72.39
CA LEU A 460 15.99 -32.76 -73.49
C LEU A 460 16.92 -32.39 -74.65
N ARG A 461 18.11 -31.86 -74.35
CA ARG A 461 19.13 -31.56 -75.37
C ARG A 461 19.60 -32.82 -76.09
N ASP A 462 19.87 -33.91 -75.36
CA ASP A 462 20.31 -35.18 -75.95
C ASP A 462 19.23 -35.79 -76.88
N ALA A 463 17.95 -35.50 -76.62
CA ALA A 463 16.81 -35.87 -77.48
C ALA A 463 16.54 -34.89 -78.64
N GLY A 464 17.34 -33.84 -78.80
CA GLY A 464 17.14 -32.82 -79.84
C GLY A 464 15.97 -31.86 -79.59
N ILE A 465 15.40 -31.86 -78.38
CA ILE A 465 14.27 -31.02 -77.99
C ILE A 465 14.78 -29.67 -77.50
N MET A 466 14.31 -28.58 -78.11
CA MET A 466 14.76 -27.23 -77.78
C MET A 466 13.90 -26.63 -76.67
N ILE A 467 14.55 -26.18 -75.60
CA ILE A 467 13.90 -25.41 -74.54
C ILE A 467 13.80 -23.96 -75.02
N VAL A 468 12.59 -23.44 -75.00
CA VAL A 468 12.28 -22.06 -75.38
C VAL A 468 11.96 -21.24 -74.14
N ALA A 469 12.19 -19.93 -74.24
CA ALA A 469 11.71 -19.04 -73.18
C ALA A 469 10.18 -19.15 -73.11
N PRO A 470 9.58 -19.22 -71.91
CA PRO A 470 8.14 -19.07 -71.79
C PRO A 470 7.76 -17.73 -72.41
N ALA A 471 6.71 -17.69 -73.23
CA ALA A 471 6.29 -16.44 -73.85
C ALA A 471 6.09 -15.37 -72.77
N ALA A 472 6.74 -14.22 -72.94
CA ALA A 472 6.49 -13.07 -72.08
C ALA A 472 4.97 -12.81 -72.11
N ALA A 473 4.34 -12.73 -70.94
CA ALA A 473 2.94 -12.35 -70.83
C ALA A 473 2.72 -11.08 -71.65
N ALA A 474 2.05 -11.21 -72.79
CA ALA A 474 1.76 -10.10 -73.68
C ALA A 474 0.86 -9.12 -72.91
N GLY A 475 1.43 -7.95 -72.60
CA GLY A 475 0.75 -6.68 -72.29
C GLY A 475 -0.47 -6.74 -71.38
N THR A 476 -0.28 -6.42 -70.10
CA THR A 476 -1.32 -5.67 -69.37
C THR A 476 -1.50 -4.32 -70.08
N ILE A 477 -2.59 -4.20 -70.84
CA ILE A 477 -3.09 -2.92 -71.37
C ILE A 477 -3.46 -2.06 -70.15
N PRO A 478 -2.91 -0.84 -69.97
CA PRO A 478 -3.38 0.07 -68.94
C PRO A 478 -4.69 0.70 -69.43
N GLY A 479 -5.81 0.24 -68.88
CA GLY A 479 -7.14 0.76 -69.19
C GLY A 479 -8.10 0.52 -68.03
N ALA A 480 -8.41 1.60 -67.32
CA ALA A 480 -9.34 1.67 -66.21
C ALA A 480 -10.76 1.21 -66.57
N LEU A 481 -11.54 0.79 -65.57
CA LEU A 481 -12.71 1.55 -65.08
C LEU A 481 -13.13 1.03 -63.68
N PRO A 482 -13.76 1.90 -62.87
CA PRO A 482 -13.96 1.75 -61.43
C PRO A 482 -15.28 1.04 -61.11
N ASN A 483 -15.38 0.49 -59.90
CA ASN A 483 -16.66 0.37 -59.21
C ASN A 483 -16.41 0.39 -57.70
N GLY A 484 -16.71 1.53 -57.09
CA GLY A 484 -16.97 1.59 -55.66
C GLY A 484 -18.35 1.01 -55.37
N VAL A 485 -18.47 0.28 -54.28
CA VAL A 485 -19.71 0.24 -53.50
C VAL A 485 -19.32 0.46 -52.05
N ALA A 486 -19.77 1.59 -51.54
CA ALA A 486 -19.77 1.94 -50.13
C ALA A 486 -20.57 0.90 -49.32
N GLN A 487 -20.07 0.57 -48.13
CA GLN A 487 -20.92 0.09 -47.05
C GLN A 487 -20.73 1.00 -45.85
N THR A 488 -21.70 1.88 -45.68
CA THR A 488 -22.13 2.43 -44.39
C THR A 488 -22.96 1.38 -43.66
N ALA A 489 -22.51 0.96 -42.47
CA ALA A 489 -23.30 0.73 -41.26
C ALA A 489 -22.34 0.52 -40.09
#